data_AF-V4L468-F1
#
_entry.id   AF-V4L468-F1
#
_cell.length_a   1.000
_cell.length_b   1.000
_cell.length_c   1.000
_cell.angle_alpha   90.00
_cell.angle_beta   90.00
_cell.angle_gamma   90.00
#
_symmetry.space_group_name_H-M   'P 1'
#
loop_
_entity.id
_entity.type
_entity.pdbx_description
1 polymer ?
#
loop_
_entity_poly.entity_id
_entity_poly.type
_entity_poly.pdbx_seq_one_letter_code
_entity_poly.pdbx_strand_id
1 'polypeptide(L)'
;MSSEQTDPIAAAPFSPGVRLAIADAVAGRAEAQGIVKHYAIVALSIGLLPFPALDGVALVNLQMNLIGRLADQYGVAFNNVYRSMAASLITGALPVLVTGLGLSMLKVVPVFGSLSGAGTLSTLAAAMTYANGQVLIEHFEAGGTLDNLSPAVFRRRLRAQLSSGQRFVNAPRGMPWHAQVA
;
A
#
# COMPACT_ATOMS: atom_id res chain seq x y z
N MET A 1 -51.52 24.77 11.73
CA MET A 1 -50.34 25.17 10.92
C MET A 1 -49.28 24.10 11.13
N SER A 2 -49.28 23.09 10.26
CA SER A 2 -48.28 22.02 10.30
C SER A 2 -46.96 22.62 9.82
N SER A 3 -45.98 22.70 10.71
CA SER A 3 -44.63 23.07 10.35
C SER A 3 -44.07 21.99 9.43
N GLU A 4 -43.96 22.33 8.15
CA GLU A 4 -43.20 21.59 7.15
C GLU A 4 -41.74 21.54 7.62
N GLN A 5 -41.43 20.45 8.32
CA GLN A 5 -40.09 20.17 8.81
C GLN A 5 -39.29 19.71 7.60
N THR A 6 -38.73 20.69 6.89
CA THR A 6 -37.80 20.47 5.78
C THR A 6 -36.62 19.67 6.29
N ASP A 7 -36.60 18.40 5.90
CA ASP A 7 -35.62 17.42 6.33
C ASP A 7 -34.22 17.89 5.87
N PRO A 8 -33.30 18.25 6.78
CA PRO A 8 -32.01 18.85 6.43
C PRO A 8 -31.10 17.90 5.61
N ILE A 9 -31.46 16.62 5.55
CA ILE A 9 -30.79 15.60 4.73
C ILE A 9 -31.18 15.70 3.25
N ALA A 10 -32.41 16.14 2.94
CA ALA A 10 -32.91 16.29 1.57
C ALA A 10 -32.20 17.41 0.79
N ALA A 11 -31.62 18.39 1.49
CA ALA A 11 -30.98 19.57 0.91
C ALA A 11 -29.50 19.38 0.50
N ALA A 12 -28.89 18.22 0.80
CA ALA A 12 -27.48 18.01 0.44
C ALA A 12 -27.31 17.70 -1.07
N PRO A 13 -26.22 18.18 -1.71
CA PRO A 13 -26.15 18.42 -3.16
C PRO A 13 -26.07 17.19 -4.09
N PHE A 14 -26.19 15.98 -3.55
CA PHE A 14 -26.07 14.73 -4.31
C PHE A 14 -27.31 13.85 -4.16
N SER A 15 -27.78 13.30 -5.28
CA SER A 15 -28.91 12.36 -5.29
C SER A 15 -28.61 11.12 -4.43
N PRO A 16 -29.64 10.43 -3.88
CA PRO A 16 -29.44 9.23 -3.07
C PRO A 16 -28.55 8.17 -3.75
N GLY A 17 -28.66 7.99 -5.07
CA GLY A 17 -27.83 7.06 -5.83
C GLY A 17 -26.35 7.45 -5.87
N VAL A 18 -26.04 8.75 -6.00
CA VAL A 18 -24.65 9.24 -5.98
C VAL A 18 -24.03 9.05 -4.58
N ARG A 19 -24.81 9.26 -3.52
CA ARG A 19 -24.33 9.02 -2.15
C ARG A 19 -24.05 7.56 -1.88
N LEU A 20 -24.92 6.66 -2.35
CA LEU A 20 -24.72 5.22 -2.19
C LEU A 20 -23.47 4.76 -2.93
N ALA A 21 -23.30 5.20 -4.18
CA ALA A 21 -22.10 4.89 -4.96
C ALA A 21 -20.80 5.41 -4.31
N ILE A 22 -20.82 6.62 -3.74
CA ILE A 22 -19.68 7.16 -2.98
C ILE A 22 -19.42 6.32 -1.74
N ALA A 23 -20.47 5.95 -0.98
CA ALA A 23 -20.34 5.14 0.22
C ALA A 23 -19.74 3.75 -0.09
N ASP A 24 -20.20 3.10 -1.16
CA ASP A 24 -19.68 1.81 -1.62
C ASP A 24 -18.22 1.93 -2.08
N ALA A 25 -17.86 2.98 -2.83
CA ALA A 25 -16.47 3.24 -3.22
C ALA A 25 -15.56 3.48 -2.01
N VAL A 26 -16.03 4.24 -1.02
CA VAL A 26 -15.30 4.48 0.24
C VAL A 26 -15.14 3.19 1.03
N ALA A 27 -16.18 2.36 1.10
CA ALA A 27 -16.13 1.07 1.79
C ALA A 27 -15.15 0.11 1.10
N GLY A 28 -15.19 0.00 -0.23
CA GLY A 28 -14.28 -0.82 -1.01
C GLY A 28 -12.81 -0.39 -0.84
N ARG A 29 -12.54 0.92 -0.85
CA ARG A 29 -11.20 1.45 -0.55
C ARG A 29 -10.75 1.16 0.87
N ALA A 30 -11.63 1.28 1.86
CA ALA A 30 -11.31 1.01 3.27
C ALA A 30 -10.92 -0.47 3.47
N GLU A 31 -11.62 -1.39 2.81
CA GLU A 31 -11.28 -2.82 2.84
C GLU A 31 -9.92 -3.10 2.20
N ALA A 32 -9.65 -2.50 1.02
CA ALA A 32 -8.36 -2.60 0.36
C ALA A 32 -7.21 -2.07 1.24
N GLN A 33 -7.42 -0.95 1.93
CA GLN A 33 -6.45 -0.42 2.90
C GLN A 33 -6.23 -1.35 4.10
N GLY A 34 -7.27 -2.06 4.54
CA GLY A 34 -7.18 -3.11 5.55
C GLY A 34 -6.22 -4.23 5.14
N ILE A 35 -6.32 -4.67 3.88
CA ILE A 35 -5.40 -5.67 3.29
C ILE A 35 -3.97 -5.15 3.30
N VAL A 36 -3.73 -3.93 2.79
CA VAL A 36 -2.39 -3.33 2.74
C VAL A 36 -1.77 -3.22 4.14
N LYS A 37 -2.55 -2.76 5.12
CA LYS A 37 -2.11 -2.65 6.52
C LYS A 37 -1.69 -4.00 7.08
N HIS A 38 -2.50 -5.04 6.87
CA HIS A 38 -2.20 -6.38 7.35
C HIS A 38 -0.84 -6.86 6.83
N TYR A 39 -0.63 -6.81 5.51
CA TYR A 39 0.64 -7.26 4.91
C TYR A 39 1.83 -6.36 5.28
N ALA A 40 1.65 -5.05 5.44
CA ALA A 40 2.71 -4.17 5.93
C ALA A 40 3.15 -4.51 7.36
N ILE A 41 2.21 -4.86 8.25
CA ILE A 41 2.52 -5.33 9.61
C ILE A 41 3.25 -6.69 9.56
N VAL A 42 2.80 -7.61 8.70
CA VAL A 42 3.49 -8.90 8.53
C VAL A 42 4.90 -8.70 7.94
N ALA A 43 5.12 -7.72 7.07
CA ALA A 43 6.45 -7.44 6.54
C ALA A 43 7.44 -6.95 7.62
N LEU A 44 6.96 -6.34 8.71
CA LEU A 44 7.81 -5.99 9.86
C LEU A 44 8.44 -7.22 10.49
N SER A 45 7.73 -8.36 10.54
CA SER A 45 8.23 -9.58 11.17
C SER A 45 9.22 -10.35 10.29
N ILE A 46 9.08 -10.25 8.96
CA ILE A 46 9.99 -10.93 8.01
C ILE A 46 11.39 -10.31 8.02
N GLY A 47 11.52 -8.99 8.21
CA GLY A 47 12.84 -8.32 8.24
C GLY A 47 13.71 -8.60 9.47
N LEU A 48 13.22 -9.41 10.42
CA LEU A 48 13.91 -9.76 11.67
C LEU A 48 14.56 -11.15 11.63
N LEU A 49 14.37 -11.90 10.54
CA LEU A 49 14.92 -13.23 10.39
C LEU A 49 16.43 -13.14 10.05
N PRO A 50 17.29 -13.97 10.69
CA PRO A 50 18.74 -13.94 10.48
C PRO A 50 19.19 -14.71 9.21
N PHE A 51 18.28 -15.10 8.31
CA PHE A 51 18.57 -15.98 7.16
C PHE A 51 18.21 -15.31 5.81
N PRO A 52 19.15 -14.57 5.19
CA PRO A 52 18.91 -13.74 4.00
C PRO A 52 18.25 -14.45 2.80
N ALA A 53 18.46 -15.76 2.65
CA ALA A 53 17.88 -16.55 1.56
C ALA A 53 16.42 -16.96 1.79
N LEU A 54 16.02 -17.22 3.04
CA LEU A 54 14.63 -17.56 3.39
C LEU A 54 13.75 -16.30 3.34
N ASP A 55 14.33 -15.15 3.69
CA ASP A 55 13.66 -13.86 3.75
C ASP A 55 13.21 -13.39 2.37
N GLY A 56 13.99 -13.69 1.32
CA GLY A 56 13.65 -13.34 -0.07
C GLY A 56 12.40 -14.07 -0.56
N VAL A 57 12.31 -15.39 -0.34
CA VAL A 57 11.14 -16.19 -0.77
C VAL A 57 9.90 -15.82 0.05
N ALA A 58 10.06 -15.59 1.36
CA ALA A 58 8.98 -15.14 2.22
C ALA A 58 8.45 -13.77 1.77
N LEU A 59 9.34 -12.82 1.45
CA LEU A 59 8.97 -11.48 0.99
C LEU A 59 8.29 -11.52 -0.38
N VAL A 60 8.78 -12.34 -1.32
CA VAL A 60 8.13 -12.54 -2.63
C VAL A 60 6.73 -13.11 -2.45
N ASN A 61 6.55 -14.13 -1.60
CA ASN A 61 5.22 -14.68 -1.32
C ASN A 61 4.29 -13.67 -0.63
N LEU A 62 4.79 -12.91 0.34
CA LEU A 62 4.04 -11.84 0.99
C LEU A 62 3.51 -10.84 -0.03
N GLN A 63 4.39 -10.34 -0.90
CA GLN A 63 4.04 -9.36 -1.92
C GLN A 63 3.09 -9.95 -2.96
N MET A 64 3.27 -11.21 -3.34
CA MET A 64 2.38 -11.91 -4.26
C MET A 64 0.97 -12.09 -3.68
N ASN A 65 0.87 -12.41 -2.39
CA ASN A 65 -0.40 -12.52 -1.68
C ASN A 65 -1.09 -11.16 -1.52
N LEU A 66 -0.33 -10.09 -1.24
CA LEU A 66 -0.86 -8.72 -1.23
C LEU A 66 -1.49 -8.37 -2.58
N ILE A 67 -0.80 -8.63 -3.69
CA ILE A 67 -1.29 -8.33 -5.04
C ILE A 67 -2.54 -9.16 -5.33
N GLY A 68 -2.53 -10.46 -5.06
CA GLY A 68 -3.68 -11.33 -5.29
C GLY A 68 -4.91 -10.88 -4.49
N ARG A 69 -4.74 -10.58 -3.20
CA ARG A 69 -5.84 -10.11 -2.35
C ARG A 69 -6.42 -8.77 -2.81
N LEU A 70 -5.58 -7.84 -3.26
CA LEU A 70 -6.06 -6.58 -3.84
C LEU A 70 -6.75 -6.81 -5.19
N ALA A 71 -6.21 -7.66 -6.06
CA ALA A 71 -6.84 -7.98 -7.32
C ALA A 71 -8.24 -8.59 -7.11
N ASP A 72 -8.36 -9.55 -6.18
CA ASP A 72 -9.65 -10.14 -5.79
C ASP A 72 -10.63 -9.08 -5.27
N GLN A 73 -10.17 -8.16 -4.42
CA GLN A 73 -10.98 -7.08 -3.88
C GLN A 73 -11.56 -6.16 -4.96
N TYR A 74 -10.80 -5.90 -6.03
CA TYR A 74 -11.22 -5.06 -7.15
C TYR A 74 -11.81 -5.86 -8.32
N GLY A 75 -12.01 -7.18 -8.17
CA GLY A 75 -12.54 -8.04 -9.24
C GLY A 75 -11.60 -8.18 -10.46
N VAL A 76 -10.30 -7.91 -10.29
CA VAL A 76 -9.29 -8.01 -11.34
C VAL A 76 -8.79 -9.45 -11.41
N ALA A 77 -8.82 -10.03 -12.61
CA ALA A 77 -8.36 -11.40 -12.81
C ALA A 77 -6.87 -11.57 -12.45
N PHE A 78 -6.57 -12.56 -11.60
CA PHE A 78 -5.20 -12.91 -11.22
C PHE A 78 -4.84 -14.29 -11.77
N ASN A 79 -3.90 -14.34 -12.73
CA ASN A 79 -3.46 -15.57 -13.37
C ASN A 79 -1.93 -15.74 -13.31
N ASN A 80 -1.42 -16.88 -13.78
CA ASN A 80 0.02 -17.18 -13.75
C ASN A 80 0.89 -16.20 -14.56
N VAL A 81 0.33 -15.50 -15.55
CA VAL A 81 1.05 -14.46 -16.31
C VAL A 81 1.22 -13.20 -15.45
N TYR A 82 0.21 -12.83 -14.69
CA TYR A 82 0.31 -11.71 -13.75
C TYR A 82 1.21 -12.02 -12.55
N ARG A 83 1.35 -13.30 -12.19
CA ARG A 83 2.33 -13.76 -11.20
C ARG A 83 3.77 -13.49 -11.60
N SER A 84 4.14 -13.73 -12.85
CA SER A 84 5.50 -13.44 -13.32
C SER A 84 5.74 -11.94 -13.49
N MET A 85 4.74 -11.16 -13.90
CA MET A 85 4.82 -9.70 -13.95
C MET A 85 4.96 -9.08 -12.55
N ALA A 86 4.10 -9.49 -11.61
CA ALA A 86 4.19 -9.13 -10.20
C ALA A 86 5.56 -9.51 -9.62
N ALA A 87 6.02 -10.74 -9.84
CA ALA A 87 7.35 -11.17 -9.43
C ALA A 87 8.45 -10.29 -10.05
N SER A 88 8.36 -9.92 -11.33
CA SER A 88 9.34 -9.03 -11.97
C SER A 88 9.33 -7.61 -11.42
N LEU A 89 8.17 -7.11 -10.98
CA LEU A 89 8.04 -5.80 -10.34
C LEU A 89 8.64 -5.82 -8.94
N ILE A 90 8.35 -6.87 -8.17
CA ILE A 90 8.91 -7.11 -6.84
C ILE A 90 10.43 -7.29 -6.95
N THR A 91 10.89 -8.21 -7.80
CA THR A 91 12.32 -8.48 -8.03
C THR A 91 13.03 -7.31 -8.68
N GLY A 92 12.39 -6.56 -9.58
CA GLY A 92 12.94 -5.34 -10.18
C GLY A 92 12.96 -4.14 -9.23
N ALA A 93 12.19 -4.18 -8.13
CA ALA A 93 12.26 -3.25 -7.03
C ALA A 93 13.28 -3.69 -5.96
N LEU A 94 13.74 -4.95 -5.93
CA LEU A 94 14.82 -5.40 -5.04
C LEU A 94 16.14 -4.64 -5.25
N PRO A 95 16.60 -4.29 -6.47
CA PRO A 95 17.73 -3.39 -6.64
C PRO A 95 17.47 -1.98 -6.09
N VAL A 96 16.23 -1.49 -6.03
CA VAL A 96 15.93 -0.25 -5.29
C VAL A 96 16.16 -0.46 -3.79
N LEU A 97 15.88 -1.66 -3.28
CA LEU A 97 16.15 -2.05 -1.89
C LEU A 97 17.65 -2.24 -1.59
N VAL A 98 18.47 -2.64 -2.58
CA VAL A 98 19.89 -3.00 -2.39
C VAL A 98 20.88 -1.93 -2.90
N THR A 99 20.60 -1.28 -4.03
CA THR A 99 21.55 -0.37 -4.73
C THR A 99 21.00 1.05 -4.96
N GLY A 100 19.68 1.24 -5.09
CA GLY A 100 19.07 2.56 -5.34
C GLY A 100 18.73 3.38 -4.08
N LEU A 101 18.61 2.72 -2.93
CA LEU A 101 18.46 3.31 -1.59
C LEU A 101 19.61 2.92 -0.64
N GLY A 102 20.50 2.03 -1.10
CA GLY A 102 21.72 1.63 -0.40
C GLY A 102 22.74 2.77 -0.40
N LEU A 103 23.27 3.09 0.78
CA LEU A 103 24.29 4.10 1.11
C LEU A 103 23.87 5.58 1.13
N SER A 104 22.94 6.05 0.28
CA SER A 104 22.59 7.49 0.25
C SER A 104 21.39 7.89 1.13
N MET A 105 20.52 6.96 1.52
CA MET A 105 19.43 7.26 2.47
C MET A 105 19.90 7.38 3.92
N LEU A 106 21.11 6.89 4.27
CA LEU A 106 21.76 7.17 5.55
C LEU A 106 22.00 8.67 5.80
N LYS A 107 21.96 9.50 4.74
CA LYS A 107 22.26 10.94 4.82
C LYS A 107 21.11 11.86 4.42
N VAL A 108 20.03 11.34 3.81
CA VAL A 108 18.97 12.17 3.20
C VAL A 108 17.65 12.18 3.99
N VAL A 109 17.42 11.22 4.89
CA VAL A 109 16.23 11.24 5.75
C VAL A 109 16.68 11.25 7.22
N PRO A 110 16.70 12.43 7.89
CA PRO A 110 17.08 12.55 9.30
C PRO A 110 16.26 11.65 10.24
N VAL A 111 15.05 11.25 9.82
CA VAL A 111 14.16 10.34 10.56
C VAL A 111 14.72 8.91 10.65
N PHE A 112 15.53 8.47 9.68
CA PHE A 112 16.20 7.16 9.70
C PHE A 112 17.67 7.24 10.14
N GLY A 113 18.22 8.44 10.29
CA GLY A 113 19.60 8.66 10.76
C GLY A 113 19.86 8.15 12.18
N SER A 114 18.81 7.85 12.96
CA SER A 114 18.90 7.32 14.32
C SER A 114 18.77 5.80 14.42
N LEU A 115 18.32 5.12 13.35
CA LEU A 115 18.10 3.66 13.35
C LEU A 115 19.37 2.95 12.83
N SER A 116 20.39 2.91 13.67
CA SER A 116 21.54 2.02 13.48
C SER A 116 21.18 0.61 13.98
N GLY A 117 20.92 -0.34 13.07
CA GLY A 117 20.73 -1.76 13.42
C GLY A 117 19.51 -2.44 12.80
N ALA A 118 19.26 -3.68 13.23
CA ALA A 118 18.33 -4.66 12.65
C ALA A 118 16.88 -4.19 12.39
N GLY A 119 16.43 -3.06 12.94
CA GLY A 119 15.08 -2.51 12.71
C GLY A 119 14.89 -1.79 11.37
N THR A 120 15.97 -1.36 10.71
CA THR A 120 15.88 -0.57 9.46
C THR A 120 15.35 -1.40 8.29
N LEU A 121 15.72 -2.68 8.22
CA LEU A 121 15.28 -3.60 7.18
C LEU A 121 13.78 -3.94 7.31
N SER A 122 13.32 -4.29 8.50
CA SER A 122 11.89 -4.51 8.78
C SER A 122 11.04 -3.28 8.47
N THR A 123 11.49 -2.10 8.92
CA THR A 123 10.78 -0.83 8.68
C THR A 123 10.68 -0.51 7.20
N LEU A 124 11.78 -0.68 6.47
CA LEU A 124 11.81 -0.48 5.02
C LEU A 124 10.90 -1.48 4.30
N ALA A 125 10.94 -2.76 4.68
CA ALA A 125 10.07 -3.79 4.10
C ALA A 125 8.59 -3.47 4.29
N ALA A 126 8.20 -3.00 5.49
CA ALA A 126 6.83 -2.61 5.78
C ALA A 126 6.40 -1.34 5.04
N ALA A 127 7.23 -0.30 5.02
CA ALA A 127 6.96 0.92 4.26
C ALA A 127 6.82 0.64 2.76
N MET A 128 7.65 -0.26 2.23
CA MET A 128 7.61 -0.70 0.85
C MET A 128 6.33 -1.50 0.54
N THR A 129 5.97 -2.43 1.41
CA THR A 129 4.73 -3.22 1.28
C THR A 129 3.51 -2.31 1.28
N TYR A 130 3.49 -1.33 2.18
CA TYR A 130 2.47 -0.28 2.21
C TYR A 130 2.42 0.49 0.89
N ALA A 131 3.56 0.99 0.42
CA ALA A 131 3.63 1.82 -0.78
C ALA A 131 3.19 1.05 -2.05
N ASN A 132 3.59 -0.22 -2.20
CA ASN A 132 3.13 -1.06 -3.31
C ASN A 132 1.60 -1.24 -3.27
N GLY A 133 1.05 -1.48 -2.09
CA GLY A 133 -0.39 -1.59 -1.88
C GLY A 133 -1.14 -0.32 -2.31
N GLN A 134 -0.64 0.86 -1.94
CA GLN A 134 -1.27 2.13 -2.35
C GLN A 134 -1.24 2.35 -3.87
N VAL A 135 -0.10 2.03 -4.52
CA VAL A 135 0.00 2.15 -5.98
C VAL A 135 -0.99 1.22 -6.69
N LEU A 136 -1.17 0.00 -6.18
CA LEU A 136 -2.12 -0.96 -6.74
C LEU A 136 -3.57 -0.54 -6.53
N ILE A 137 -3.90 -0.05 -5.33
CA ILE A 137 -5.22 0.53 -5.03
C ILE A 137 -5.55 1.66 -6.02
N GLU A 138 -4.65 2.63 -6.18
CA GLU A 138 -4.86 3.73 -7.13
C GLU A 138 -4.97 3.26 -8.58
N HIS A 139 -4.22 2.22 -8.95
CA HIS A 139 -4.24 1.66 -10.29
C HIS A 139 -5.57 0.96 -10.58
N PHE A 140 -6.05 0.13 -9.66
CA PHE A 140 -7.31 -0.59 -9.82
C PHE A 140 -8.53 0.32 -9.72
N GLU A 141 -8.52 1.34 -8.84
CA GLU A 141 -9.57 2.36 -8.79
C GLU A 141 -9.65 3.20 -10.06
N ALA A 142 -8.53 3.37 -10.77
CA ALA A 142 -8.51 4.01 -12.08
C ALA A 142 -8.99 3.09 -13.23
N GLY A 143 -9.50 1.89 -12.92
CA GLY A 143 -9.92 0.89 -13.89
C GLY A 143 -8.74 0.11 -14.51
N GLY A 144 -7.56 0.22 -13.90
CA GLY A 144 -6.39 -0.54 -14.30
C GLY A 144 -6.49 -2.02 -13.95
N THR A 145 -5.66 -2.82 -14.60
CA THR A 145 -5.55 -4.27 -14.43
C THR A 145 -4.07 -4.65 -14.36
N LEU A 146 -3.74 -5.91 -14.09
CA LEU A 146 -2.34 -6.33 -13.97
C LEU A 146 -1.61 -6.40 -15.31
N ASP A 147 -2.32 -6.60 -16.43
CA ASP A 147 -1.78 -6.56 -17.79
C ASP A 147 -1.35 -5.16 -18.23
N ASN A 148 -2.06 -4.12 -17.81
CA ASN A 148 -1.77 -2.74 -18.19
C ASN A 148 -0.92 -1.99 -17.14
N LEU A 149 -0.38 -2.70 -16.16
CA LEU A 149 0.48 -2.14 -15.14
C LEU A 149 1.87 -1.83 -15.71
N SER A 150 2.12 -0.56 -16.04
CA SER A 150 3.42 -0.11 -16.53
C SER A 150 4.48 -0.14 -15.41
N PRO A 151 5.60 -0.88 -15.56
CA PRO A 151 6.67 -0.88 -14.58
C PRO A 151 7.28 0.51 -14.32
N ALA A 152 7.33 1.36 -15.34
CA ALA A 152 7.87 2.71 -15.22
C ALA A 152 6.95 3.62 -14.38
N VAL A 153 5.63 3.56 -14.63
CA VAL A 153 4.63 4.32 -13.86
C VAL A 153 4.57 3.81 -12.43
N PHE A 154 4.57 2.48 -12.26
CA PHE A 154 4.59 1.83 -10.95
C PHE A 154 5.78 2.30 -10.12
N ARG A 155 7.01 2.24 -10.65
CA ARG A 155 8.22 2.71 -9.96
C ARG A 155 8.14 4.21 -9.60
N ARG A 156 7.59 5.05 -10.49
CA ARG A 156 7.44 6.48 -10.23
C ARG A 156 6.47 6.73 -9.06
N ARG A 157 5.28 6.12 -9.09
CA ARG A 157 4.28 6.25 -8.02
C ARG A 157 4.76 5.64 -6.71
N LEU A 158 5.45 4.51 -6.78
CA LEU A 158 6.07 3.87 -5.63
C LEU A 158 7.01 4.82 -4.90
N ARG A 159 7.89 5.53 -5.63
CA ARG A 159 8.77 6.55 -5.03
C ARG A 159 8.00 7.65 -4.32
N ALA A 160 6.87 8.10 -4.88
CA ALA A 160 6.01 9.10 -4.26
C ALA A 160 5.32 8.56 -2.99
N GLN A 161 4.98 7.27 -2.95
CA GLN A 161 4.30 6.63 -1.82
C GLN A 161 5.25 6.14 -0.71
N LEU A 162 6.55 6.04 -0.97
CA LEU A 162 7.53 5.56 0.01
C LEU A 162 7.55 6.43 1.28
N SER A 163 7.47 7.77 1.16
CA SER A 163 7.43 8.65 2.33
C SER A 163 6.17 8.42 3.18
N SER A 164 5.03 8.18 2.54
CA SER A 164 3.78 7.85 3.24
C SER A 164 3.89 6.50 3.96
N GLY A 165 4.52 5.51 3.33
CA GLY A 165 4.83 4.23 3.98
C GLY A 165 5.76 4.37 5.18
N GLN A 166 6.76 5.26 5.11
CA GLN A 166 7.64 5.54 6.25
C GLN A 166 6.88 6.18 7.41
N ARG A 167 6.00 7.15 7.14
CA ARG A 167 5.13 7.76 8.16
C ARG A 167 4.20 6.74 8.80
N PHE A 168 3.59 5.88 8.00
CA PHE A 168 2.74 4.78 8.48
C PHE A 168 3.46 3.90 9.50
N VAL A 169 4.69 3.46 9.20
CA VAL A 169 5.44 2.56 10.10
C VAL A 169 5.91 3.28 11.38
N ASN A 170 6.30 4.55 11.27
CA ASN A 170 6.80 5.33 12.40
C ASN A 170 5.70 5.98 13.25
N ALA A 171 4.44 5.88 12.85
CA ALA A 171 3.32 6.47 13.57
C ALA A 171 3.17 5.82 14.97
N PRO A 172 2.84 6.62 16.01
CA PRO A 172 2.57 6.10 17.35
C PRO A 172 1.53 4.98 17.33
N ARG A 173 1.81 3.88 18.03
CA ARG A 173 0.83 2.80 18.22
C ARG A 173 -0.44 3.37 18.87
N GLY A 174 -1.57 3.24 18.18
CA GLY A 174 -2.87 3.75 18.63
C GLY A 174 -3.40 4.96 17.85
N MET A 175 -2.59 5.60 16.98
CA MET A 175 -3.12 6.63 16.08
C MET A 175 -4.14 6.05 15.09
N PRO A 176 -5.25 6.75 14.80
CA PRO A 176 -6.19 6.33 13.77
C PRO A 176 -5.53 6.36 12.38
N TRP A 177 -5.82 5.38 11.55
CA TRP A 177 -5.06 5.07 10.33
C TRP A 177 -4.96 6.24 9.34
N HIS A 178 -6.03 7.03 9.21
CA HIS A 178 -6.07 8.20 8.33
C HIS A 178 -5.12 9.31 8.78
N ALA A 179 -4.80 9.37 10.08
CA ALA A 179 -3.85 10.32 10.64
C ALA A 179 -2.39 9.85 10.58
N GLN A 180 -2.14 8.57 10.25
CA GLN A 180 -0.78 8.01 10.20
C GLN A 180 0.00 8.41 8.94
N VAL A 181 -0.69 8.88 7.90
CA VAL A 181 -0.10 9.15 6.58
C VAL A 181 -0.34 10.57 6.06
N ALA A 182 -1.13 11.37 6.79
CA ALA A 182 -1.27 12.82 6.63
C ALA A 182 0.10 13.51 6.81
#